data_AF-A0A258K4Q2-F1
#
_entry.id   AF-A0A258K4Q2-F1
#
_cell.length_a   1.000
_cell.length_b   1.000
_cell.length_c   1.000
_cell.angle_alpha   90.00
_cell.angle_beta   90.00
_cell.angle_gamma   90.00
#
_symmetry.space_group_name_H-M   'P 1'
#
loop_
_entity.id
_entity.type
_entity.pdbx_description
1 polymer ?
#
loop_
_entity_poly.entity_id
_entity_poly.type
_entity_poly.pdbx_seq_one_letter_code
_entity_poly.pdbx_strand_id
1 'polypeptide(L)'
;LLWLSTVPPTSGLVLLMFGARYMAMLYGFAFFSHQVGGFLGVWLGGILYEGTGSYDIVWWLSVALSFASAAINLPIREIPVERPALAS
;
A
#
# COMPACT_ATOMS: atom_id res chain seq x y z
N LEU A 1 -18.10 4.80 -4.37
CA LEU A 1 -17.67 3.39 -4.24
C LEU A 1 -16.15 3.21 -4.40
N LEU A 2 -15.46 3.87 -5.35
CA LEU A 2 -14.01 3.70 -5.59
C LEU A 2 -13.05 4.55 -4.72
N TRP A 3 -13.54 5.44 -3.85
CA TRP A 3 -12.65 6.34 -3.08
C TRP A 3 -11.84 5.61 -1.99
N LEU A 4 -12.25 4.40 -1.62
CA LEU A 4 -11.62 3.56 -0.61
C LEU A 4 -11.27 2.20 -1.25
N SER A 5 -10.74 2.20 -2.47
CA SER A 5 -10.44 0.95 -3.18
C SER A 5 -9.31 0.12 -2.54
N THR A 6 -8.53 0.68 -1.62
CA THR A 6 -7.40 -0.02 -0.97
C THR A 6 -7.52 -0.11 0.55
N VAL A 7 -8.15 0.86 1.22
CA VAL A 7 -8.18 0.93 2.69
C VAL A 7 -9.00 -0.21 3.33
N PRO A 8 -10.29 -0.44 3.01
CA PRO A 8 -11.06 -1.58 3.52
C PRO A 8 -10.45 -2.94 3.12
N PRO A 9 -10.02 -3.18 1.86
CA PRO A 9 -9.37 -4.44 1.51
C PRO A 9 -8.08 -4.69 2.31
N THR A 10 -7.20 -3.69 2.44
CA THR A 10 -5.93 -3.86 3.18
C THR A 10 -6.19 -4.13 4.66
N SER A 11 -7.08 -3.35 5.29
CA SER A 11 -7.43 -3.57 6.71
C SER A 11 -8.13 -4.91 6.94
N GLY A 12 -8.98 -5.34 6.00
CA GLY A 12 -9.61 -6.65 6.00
C GLY A 12 -8.60 -7.80 5.90
N LEU A 13 -7.61 -7.69 5.00
CA LEU A 13 -6.53 -8.68 4.87
C LEU A 13 -5.66 -8.75 6.13
N VAL A 14 -5.31 -7.61 6.73
CA VAL A 14 -4.56 -7.61 8.01
C VAL A 14 -5.34 -8.34 9.09
N LEU A 15 -6.65 -8.06 9.21
CA LEU A 15 -7.51 -8.73 10.18
C LEU A 15 -7.63 -10.23 9.90
N LEU A 16 -7.83 -10.62 8.64
CA LEU A 16 -7.98 -12.02 8.22
C LEU A 16 -6.70 -12.82 8.45
N MET A 17 -5.56 -12.26 8.06
CA MET A 17 -4.27 -12.96 8.05
C MET A 17 -3.61 -12.99 9.43
N PHE A 18 -3.73 -11.91 10.22
CA PHE A 18 -2.97 -11.74 11.47
C PHE A 18 -3.86 -11.59 12.72
N GLY A 19 -5.17 -11.46 12.55
CA GLY A 19 -6.12 -11.28 13.65
C GLY A 19 -6.08 -9.89 14.30
N ALA A 20 -7.01 -9.65 15.23
CA ALA A 20 -7.18 -8.34 15.86
C ALA A 20 -6.00 -7.93 16.76
N ARG A 21 -5.24 -8.90 17.31
CA ARG A 21 -4.13 -8.65 18.26
C ARG A 21 -3.07 -7.71 17.69
N TYR A 22 -2.72 -7.85 16.42
CA TYR A 22 -1.67 -7.07 15.77
C TYR A 22 -2.21 -6.00 14.81
N MET A 23 -3.53 -5.81 14.78
CA MET A 23 -4.21 -4.95 13.82
C MET A 23 -3.67 -3.51 13.84
N ALA A 24 -3.62 -2.89 15.01
CA ALA A 24 -3.15 -1.51 15.15
C ALA A 24 -1.70 -1.32 14.67
N MET A 25 -0.82 -2.28 14.96
CA MET A 25 0.58 -2.22 14.56
C MET A 25 0.73 -2.38 13.04
N LEU A 26 0.20 -3.46 12.48
CA LEU A 26 0.36 -3.78 11.06
C LEU A 26 -0.36 -2.77 10.16
N TYR A 27 -1.58 -2.37 10.53
CA TYR A 27 -2.29 -1.32 9.82
C TYR A 27 -1.62 0.06 10.03
N GLY A 28 -1.04 0.30 11.21
CA GLY A 28 -0.22 1.49 11.46
C GLY A 28 1.00 1.57 10.54
N PHE A 29 1.68 0.46 10.29
CA PHE A 29 2.74 0.38 9.28
C PHE A 29 2.22 0.71 7.88
N ALA A 30 1.10 0.11 7.47
CA ALA A 30 0.50 0.41 6.17
C ALA A 30 0.14 1.90 6.03
N PHE A 31 -0.42 2.50 7.08
CA PHE A 31 -0.74 3.93 7.11
C PHE A 31 0.51 4.81 7.04
N PHE A 32 1.54 4.51 7.82
CA PHE A 32 2.80 5.23 7.76
C PHE A 32 3.44 5.15 6.37
N SER A 33 3.48 3.97 5.76
CA SER A 33 3.97 3.79 4.39
C SER A 33 3.16 4.60 3.37
N HIS A 34 1.84 4.73 3.56
CA HIS A 34 1.01 5.60 2.74
C HIS A 34 1.43 7.08 2.85
N GLN A 35 1.69 7.57 4.07
CA GLN A 35 2.17 8.94 4.28
C GLN A 35 3.52 9.18 3.61
N VAL A 36 4.45 8.22 3.71
CA VAL A 36 5.76 8.30 3.04
C VAL A 36 5.58 8.33 1.52
N GLY A 37 4.75 7.45 0.96
CA GLY A 37 4.46 7.42 -0.47
C GLY A 37 3.80 8.72 -0.97
N GLY A 38 2.85 9.27 -0.21
CA GLY A 38 2.21 10.55 -0.54
C GLY A 38 3.20 11.71 -0.53
N PHE A 39 4.08 11.78 0.47
CA PHE A 39 5.17 12.76 0.52
C PHE A 39 6.10 12.64 -0.69
N LEU A 40 6.62 11.44 -0.95
CA LEU A 40 7.53 11.19 -2.07
C LEU A 40 6.87 11.49 -3.43
N GLY A 41 5.60 11.13 -3.60
CA GLY A 41 4.84 11.38 -4.82
C GLY A 41 4.69 12.87 -5.13
N VAL A 42 4.28 13.68 -4.15
CA VAL A 42 4.14 15.14 -4.34
C VAL A 42 5.51 15.80 -4.50
N TRP A 43 6.50 15.41 -3.70
CA TRP A 43 7.85 15.99 -3.77
C TRP A 43 8.54 15.71 -5.11
N LEU A 44 8.52 14.45 -5.56
CA LEU A 44 9.06 14.07 -6.88
C LEU A 44 8.26 14.71 -8.01
N GLY A 45 6.93 14.79 -7.88
CA GLY A 45 6.08 15.46 -8.84
C GLY A 45 6.44 16.94 -9.02
N GLY A 46 6.73 17.64 -7.92
CA GLY A 46 7.22 19.02 -7.94
C GLY A 46 8.55 19.16 -8.68
N ILE A 47 9.55 18.33 -8.33
CA ILE A 47 10.87 18.33 -8.98
C ILE A 47 10.75 18.06 -10.49
N LEU A 48 9.97 17.06 -10.89
CA LEU A 48 9.79 16.70 -12.29
C LEU A 48 9.10 17.80 -13.07
N TYR A 49 8.08 18.43 -12.49
CA TYR A 49 7.39 19.54 -13.12
C TYR A 49 8.28 20.78 -13.24
N GLU A 50 9.03 21.13 -12.20
CA GLU A 50 9.98 22.25 -12.23
C GLU A 50 11.06 22.04 -13.31
N GLY A 51 11.57 20.81 -13.47
CA GLY A 51 12.61 20.51 -14.45
C GLY A 51 12.12 20.35 -15.90
N THR A 52 10.86 19.95 -16.11
CA THR A 52 10.36 19.60 -17.45
C THR A 52 9.20 20.48 -17.94
N GLY A 53 8.55 21.22 -17.05
CA GLY A 53 7.33 21.98 -17.33
C GLY A 53 6.10 21.11 -17.64
N SER A 54 6.18 19.78 -17.44
CA SER A 54 5.10 18.83 -17.76
C SER A 54 4.91 17.79 -16.65
N TYR A 55 3.70 17.25 -16.55
CA TYR A 55 3.35 16.12 -15.68
C TYR A 55 3.38 14.77 -16.40
N ASP A 56 3.74 14.71 -17.69
CA ASP A 56 3.70 13.46 -18.47
C ASP A 56 4.52 12.34 -17.84
N ILE A 57 5.69 12.66 -17.29
CA ILE A 57 6.53 11.70 -16.57
C ILE A 57 5.81 11.18 -15.31
N VAL A 58 5.16 12.07 -14.55
CA VAL A 58 4.40 11.71 -13.35
C VAL A 58 3.23 10.78 -13.69
N TRP A 59 2.56 11.02 -14.81
CA TRP A 59 1.49 10.15 -15.29
C TRP A 59 2.00 8.76 -15.64
N TRP A 60 3.08 8.66 -16.41
CA TRP A 60 3.66 7.35 -16.76
C TRP A 60 4.21 6.60 -15.55
N LEU A 61 4.82 7.31 -14.58
CA LEU A 61 5.21 6.71 -13.29
C LEU A 61 4.00 6.16 -12.53
N SER A 62 2.88 6.90 -12.51
CA SER A 62 1.64 6.45 -11.85
C SER A 62 1.08 5.18 -12.49
N VAL A 63 1.13 5.08 -13.83
CA VAL A 63 0.75 3.88 -14.57
C VAL A 63 1.67 2.70 -14.20
N ALA A 64 2.98 2.89 -14.24
CA ALA A 64 3.95 1.86 -13.90
C ALA A 64 3.78 1.34 -12.46
N LEU A 65 3.61 2.24 -11.50
CA LEU A 65 3.35 1.89 -10.10
C LEU A 65 2.02 1.15 -9.92
N SER A 66 1.00 1.46 -10.71
CA SER A 66 -0.28 0.75 -10.68
C SER A 66 -0.12 -0.73 -11.12
N PHE A 67 0.63 -0.97 -12.20
CA PHE A 67 0.96 -2.34 -12.61
C PHE A 67 1.84 -3.08 -11.61
N ALA A 68 2.85 -2.40 -11.05
CA ALA A 68 3.69 -2.98 -10.01
C ALA A 68 2.87 -3.36 -8.76
N SER A 69 1.97 -2.48 -8.32
CA SER A 69 1.03 -2.75 -7.22
C SER A 69 0.17 -3.97 -7.52
N ALA A 70 -0.43 -4.06 -8.70
CA ALA A 70 -1.21 -5.24 -9.09
C ALA A 70 -0.36 -6.51 -9.01
N ALA A 71 0.85 -6.50 -9.60
CA ALA A 71 1.75 -7.65 -9.58
C ALA A 71 2.18 -8.09 -8.17
N ILE A 72 2.46 -7.14 -7.27
CA ILE A 72 2.83 -7.42 -5.87
C ILE A 72 1.66 -8.02 -5.10
N ASN A 73 0.43 -7.63 -5.41
CA ASN A 73 -0.76 -8.12 -4.73
C ASN A 73 -1.28 -9.47 -5.27
N LEU A 74 -1.00 -9.81 -6.54
CA LEU A 74 -1.43 -11.07 -7.16
C LEU A 74 -1.12 -12.36 -6.36
N PRO A 75 0.08 -12.55 -5.76
CA PRO A 75 0.40 -13.78 -5.03
C PRO A 75 -0.17 -13.84 -3.61
N ILE A 76 -0.83 -12.79 -3.11
CA ILE A 76 -1.38 -12.76 -1.75
C ILE A 76 -2.46 -13.83 -1.60
N ARG A 77 -2.28 -14.71 -0.61
CA ARG A 77 -3.28 -15.71 -0.24
C ARG A 77 -4.10 -15.19 0.93
N GLU A 78 -5.40 -15.05 0.71
CA GLU A 78 -6.36 -14.53 1.69
C GLU A 78 -6.75 -15.60 2.73
N ILE A 79 -5.77 -16.10 3.47
CA ILE A 79 -5.96 -17.10 4.53
C ILE A 79 -5.22 -16.67 5.81
N PRO A 80 -5.68 -17.10 6.99
CA PRO A 80 -4.93 -16.88 8.23
C PRO A 80 -3.51 -17.44 8.14
N VAL A 81 -2.53 -16.68 8.65
CA VAL A 81 -1.14 -17.14 8.74
C VAL A 81 -1.06 -18.24 9.81
N GLU A 82 -0.31 -19.31 9.51
CA GLU A 82 -0.03 -20.36 10.48
C GLU A 82 0.68 -19.79 11.71
N ARG A 83 0.07 -19.98 12.87
CA ARG A 83 0.62 -19.54 14.15
C ARG A 83 1.29 -20.75 14.80
N PRO A 84 2.60 -20.69 15.11
CA PRO A 84 3.22 -21.68 15.96
C PRO A 84 2.39 -21.77 17.26
N ALA A 85 2.00 -22.98 17.65
CA ALA A 85 1.41 -23.16 18.97
C ALA A 85 2.41 -22.63 19.98
N LEU A 86 2.02 -21.60 20.75
CA LEU A 86 2.81 -21.14 21.87
C LEU A 86 3.00 -22.37 22.78
N ALA A 87 4.24 -22.83 22.93
CA ALA A 87 4.56 -23.85 23.92
C ALA A 87 4.12 -23.28 25.28
N SER A 88 3.06 -23.86 25.81
CA SER A 88 2.46 -23.53 27.11
C SER A 88 3.33 -24.00 28.25
#